data_AF-X1LM83-F1
#
_entry.id   AF-X1LM83-F1
#
_cell.length_a   1.000
_cell.length_b   1.000
_cell.length_c   1.000
_cell.angle_alpha   90.00
_cell.angle_beta   90.00
_cell.angle_gamma   90.00
#
_symmetry.space_group_name_H-M   'P 1'
#
loop_
_entity.id
_entity.type
_entity.pdbx_description
1 polymer ?
#
loop_
_entity_poly.entity_id
_entity_poly.type
_entity_poly.pdbx_seq_one_letter_code
_entity_poly.pdbx_strand_id
1 'polypeptide(L)'
;PQMLEGKRLVVVDDSIVRGTTTPQVVKLLRRAGVKEVHMRICAPPIRYPCFFGVDMATRWELIAAQKTVAEVRDFIGADSLGHLSIDGLIKAVALPKDIFCLACFTGDYPIPVQLEMDKLALETMPSEEYSPFGIKQR
;
A
#
# COMPACT_ATOMS: atom_id res chain seq x y z
N PRO A 1 -18.23 -20.98 9.99
CA PRO A 1 -17.97 -21.19 8.53
C PRO A 1 -19.21 -21.01 7.64
N GLN A 2 -20.38 -21.56 8.01
CA GLN A 2 -21.62 -21.50 7.21
C GLN A 2 -22.15 -20.09 6.89
N MET A 3 -21.81 -19.07 7.67
CA MET A 3 -22.32 -17.70 7.48
C MET A 3 -21.77 -16.98 6.24
N LEU A 4 -20.64 -17.42 5.68
CA LEU A 4 -19.94 -16.77 4.58
C LEU A 4 -20.03 -17.54 3.26
N GLU A 5 -20.44 -18.81 3.32
CA GLU A 5 -20.50 -19.70 2.17
C GLU A 5 -21.46 -19.18 1.10
N GLY A 6 -21.01 -19.17 -0.16
CA GLY A 6 -21.75 -18.68 -1.32
C GLY A 6 -21.97 -17.16 -1.36
N LYS A 7 -21.54 -16.40 -0.34
CA LYS A 7 -21.77 -14.95 -0.27
C LYS A 7 -20.76 -14.18 -1.11
N ARG A 8 -21.14 -12.96 -1.49
CA ARG A 8 -20.25 -11.95 -2.05
C ARG A 8 -19.91 -10.96 -0.95
N LEU A 9 -18.64 -10.79 -0.64
CA LEU A 9 -18.16 -10.00 0.48
C LEU A 9 -17.48 -8.72 0.00
N VAL A 10 -17.79 -7.62 0.67
CA VAL A 10 -16.97 -6.41 0.60
C VAL A 10 -16.09 -6.39 1.84
N VAL A 11 -14.78 -6.38 1.65
CA VAL A 11 -13.79 -6.32 2.72
C VAL A 11 -13.18 -4.94 2.70
N VAL A 12 -13.27 -4.24 3.83
CA VAL A 12 -12.74 -2.89 3.98
C VAL A 12 -11.45 -2.98 4.79
N ASP A 13 -10.40 -2.33 4.30
CA ASP A 13 -9.11 -2.23 4.97
C ASP A 13 -8.61 -0.78 4.93
N ASP A 14 -7.69 -0.42 5.81
CA ASP A 14 -7.19 0.96 5.88
C ASP A 14 -6.31 1.31 4.67
N SER A 15 -5.40 0.42 4.31
CA SER A 15 -4.30 0.68 3.40
C SER A 15 -3.73 -0.63 2.81
N ILE A 16 -3.04 -0.52 1.67
CA ILE A 16 -2.20 -1.60 1.13
C ILE A 16 -0.81 -1.01 0.90
N VAL A 17 0.14 -1.41 1.73
CA VAL A 17 1.53 -0.92 1.67
C VAL A 17 2.39 -1.87 0.83
N ARG A 18 2.72 -3.06 1.36
CA ARG A 18 3.53 -4.09 0.68
C ARG A 18 2.69 -5.13 -0.06
N GLY A 19 1.39 -5.19 0.24
CA GLY A 19 0.47 -6.18 -0.34
C GLY A 19 0.71 -7.62 0.11
N THR A 20 1.50 -7.89 1.15
CA THR A 20 1.81 -9.25 1.62
C THR A 20 0.70 -9.87 2.49
N THR A 21 -0.01 -9.05 3.27
CA THR A 21 -1.09 -9.49 4.18
C THR A 21 -2.39 -9.79 3.44
N THR A 22 -2.82 -8.88 2.55
CA THR A 22 -4.11 -8.95 1.86
C THR A 22 -4.35 -10.27 1.10
N PRO A 23 -3.38 -10.86 0.37
CA PRO A 23 -3.55 -12.15 -0.28
C PRO A 23 -3.86 -13.28 0.70
N GLN A 24 -3.33 -13.24 1.92
CA GLN A 24 -3.60 -14.26 2.95
C GLN A 24 -5.05 -14.17 3.43
N VAL A 25 -5.55 -12.95 3.64
CA VAL A 25 -6.95 -12.69 4.01
C VAL A 25 -7.90 -13.17 2.91
N VAL A 26 -7.63 -12.81 1.65
CA VAL A 26 -8.44 -13.27 0.51
C VAL A 26 -8.45 -14.79 0.42
N LYS A 27 -7.29 -15.45 0.54
CA LYS A 27 -7.20 -16.93 0.55
C LYS A 27 -8.00 -17.56 1.69
N LEU A 28 -7.97 -16.97 2.88
CA LEU A 28 -8.76 -17.46 4.02
C LEU A 28 -10.27 -17.37 3.74
N LEU A 29 -10.74 -16.25 3.20
CA LEU A 29 -12.14 -16.05 2.83
C LEU A 29 -12.58 -17.02 1.73
N ARG A 30 -11.74 -17.23 0.71
CA ARG A 30 -12.00 -18.22 -0.33
C ARG A 30 -12.12 -19.65 0.21
N ARG A 31 -11.25 -20.04 1.15
CA ARG A 31 -11.33 -21.34 1.84
C ARG A 31 -12.61 -21.49 2.66
N ALA A 32 -13.21 -20.38 3.11
CA ALA A 32 -14.51 -20.38 3.79
C ALA A 32 -15.71 -20.47 2.83
N GLY A 33 -15.50 -20.66 1.53
CA GLY A 33 -16.57 -20.87 0.54
C GLY A 33 -17.17 -19.59 -0.04
N VAL A 34 -16.50 -18.44 0.10
CA VAL A 34 -16.97 -17.14 -0.39
C VAL A 34 -16.97 -17.10 -1.93
N LYS A 35 -18.08 -16.65 -2.52
CA LYS A 35 -18.29 -16.57 -3.98
C LYS A 35 -17.48 -15.44 -4.63
N GLU A 36 -17.44 -14.27 -4.03
CA GLU A 36 -16.69 -13.09 -4.51
C GLU A 36 -16.14 -12.30 -3.32
N VAL A 37 -14.95 -11.72 -3.49
CA VAL A 37 -14.25 -10.87 -2.53
C VAL A 37 -13.91 -9.54 -3.21
N HIS A 38 -14.55 -8.46 -2.76
CA HIS A 38 -14.34 -7.11 -3.25
C HIS A 38 -13.62 -6.28 -2.19
N MET A 39 -12.38 -5.87 -2.46
CA MET A 39 -11.56 -5.09 -1.54
C MET A 39 -11.86 -3.59 -1.68
N ARG A 40 -12.04 -2.88 -0.56
CA ARG A 40 -12.19 -1.42 -0.51
C ARG A 40 -11.20 -0.83 0.48
N ILE A 41 -10.32 0.02 -0.01
CA ILE A 41 -9.22 0.58 0.76
C ILE A 41 -9.54 2.03 1.09
N CYS A 42 -9.52 2.37 2.38
CA CYS A 42 -9.88 3.69 2.89
C CYS A 42 -8.81 4.76 2.61
N ALA A 43 -7.73 4.42 1.90
CA ALA A 43 -6.69 5.32 1.47
C ALA A 43 -6.48 5.29 -0.06
N PRO A 44 -6.05 6.41 -0.66
CA PRO A 44 -5.46 6.39 -1.99
C PRO A 44 -4.26 5.43 -2.07
N PRO A 45 -3.88 4.95 -3.26
CA PRO A 45 -2.71 4.08 -3.40
C PRO A 45 -1.44 4.77 -2.88
N ILE A 46 -0.74 4.14 -1.94
CA ILE A 46 0.51 4.65 -1.37
C ILE A 46 1.65 4.32 -2.34
N ARG A 47 2.19 5.35 -2.99
CA ARG A 47 3.19 5.22 -4.08
C ARG A 47 4.57 5.74 -3.70
N TYR A 48 4.67 6.49 -2.61
CA TYR A 48 5.91 7.13 -2.17
C TYR A 48 6.11 6.95 -0.66
N PRO A 49 7.36 6.81 -0.20
CA PRO A 49 7.66 6.70 1.23
C PRO A 49 7.43 8.02 1.95
N CYS A 50 7.19 7.98 3.26
CA CYS A 50 7.16 9.18 4.07
C CYS A 50 8.57 9.54 4.55
N PHE A 51 8.91 10.84 4.54
CA PHE A 51 10.16 11.37 5.08
C PHE A 51 9.93 12.25 6.32
N PHE A 52 8.69 12.34 6.82
CA PHE A 52 8.31 13.22 7.93
C PHE A 52 7.89 12.44 9.18
N GLY A 53 8.49 11.25 9.37
CA GLY A 53 8.38 10.50 10.63
C GLY A 53 7.35 9.36 10.66
N VAL A 54 6.63 9.09 9.56
CA VAL A 54 5.82 7.87 9.45
C VAL A 54 6.70 6.74 8.93
N ASP A 55 6.85 5.67 9.72
CA ASP A 55 7.60 4.49 9.30
C ASP A 55 6.90 3.80 8.12
N MET A 56 7.51 3.87 6.93
CA MET A 56 6.98 3.28 5.71
C MET A 56 7.96 2.28 5.10
N ALA A 57 7.46 1.45 4.19
CA ALA A 57 8.30 0.63 3.34
C ALA A 57 9.09 1.52 2.36
N THR A 58 10.23 1.02 1.88
CA THR A 58 10.98 1.67 0.81
C THR A 58 10.16 1.69 -0.49
N ARG A 59 10.50 2.59 -1.42
CA ARG A 59 9.71 2.78 -2.65
C ARG A 59 9.56 1.50 -3.49
N TRP A 60 10.59 0.66 -3.55
CA TRP A 60 10.55 -0.61 -4.30
C TRP A 60 9.69 -1.68 -3.60
N GLU A 61 9.49 -1.56 -2.29
CA GLU A 61 8.63 -2.45 -1.50
C GLU A 61 7.15 -2.03 -1.51
N LEU A 62 6.85 -0.79 -1.89
CA LEU A 62 5.47 -0.30 -2.02
C LEU A 62 4.80 -0.90 -3.26
N ILE A 63 3.77 -1.72 -3.06
CA ILE A 63 3.15 -2.45 -4.17
C ILE A 63 2.52 -1.50 -5.21
N ALA A 64 1.89 -0.42 -4.77
CA ALA A 64 1.27 0.55 -5.65
C ALA A 64 2.28 1.48 -6.33
N ALA A 65 3.54 1.51 -5.88
CA ALA A 65 4.61 2.16 -6.63
C ALA A 65 5.06 1.33 -7.84
N GLN A 66 4.91 0.01 -7.76
CA GLN A 66 5.37 -0.95 -8.77
C GLN A 66 4.24 -1.46 -9.70
N LYS A 67 2.98 -1.24 -9.31
CA LYS A 67 1.81 -1.85 -9.96
C LYS A 67 0.67 -0.86 -10.14
N THR A 68 -0.08 -1.04 -11.23
CA THR A 68 -1.40 -0.43 -11.42
C THR A 68 -2.42 -1.05 -10.48
N VAL A 69 -3.57 -0.38 -10.26
CA VAL A 69 -4.64 -0.91 -9.38
C VAL A 69 -5.17 -2.27 -9.88
N ALA A 70 -5.23 -2.47 -11.21
CA ALA A 70 -5.64 -3.76 -11.78
C ALA A 70 -4.62 -4.86 -11.46
N GLU A 71 -3.32 -4.58 -11.59
CA GLU A 71 -2.27 -5.54 -11.23
C GLU A 71 -2.22 -5.80 -9.72
N VAL A 72 -2.51 -4.81 -8.87
CA VAL A 72 -2.64 -5.02 -7.42
C VAL A 72 -3.84 -5.92 -7.11
N ARG A 73 -5.00 -5.69 -7.74
CA ARG A 73 -6.18 -6.56 -7.61
C ARG A 73 -5.83 -8.02 -7.92
N ASP A 74 -5.15 -8.23 -9.04
CA ASP A 74 -4.77 -9.58 -9.49
C ASP A 74 -3.75 -10.20 -8.54
N PHE A 75 -2.78 -9.42 -8.07
CA PHE A 75 -1.79 -9.85 -7.10
C PHE A 75 -2.41 -10.31 -5.77
N ILE A 76 -3.41 -9.59 -5.26
CA ILE A 76 -4.09 -9.94 -4.01
C ILE A 76 -5.19 -11.01 -4.19
N GLY A 77 -5.56 -11.32 -5.43
CA GLY A 77 -6.56 -12.35 -5.77
C GLY A 77 -8.02 -11.93 -5.52
N ALA A 78 -8.31 -10.63 -5.50
CA ALA A 78 -9.66 -10.11 -5.31
C ALA A 78 -10.42 -10.00 -6.64
N ASP A 79 -11.76 -10.10 -6.63
CA ASP A 79 -12.58 -9.93 -7.84
C ASP A 79 -12.67 -8.45 -8.25
N SER A 80 -12.64 -7.55 -7.27
CA SER A 80 -12.49 -6.11 -7.52
C SER A 80 -11.70 -5.44 -6.41
N LEU A 81 -10.99 -4.38 -6.76
CA LEU A 81 -10.27 -3.52 -5.83
C LEU A 81 -10.69 -2.07 -6.09
N GLY A 82 -11.04 -1.36 -5.02
CA GLY A 82 -11.28 0.09 -5.05
C GLY A 82 -10.46 0.77 -3.97
N HIS A 83 -9.80 1.87 -4.35
CA HIS A 83 -9.16 2.79 -3.42
C HIS A 83 -10.00 4.04 -3.27
N LEU A 84 -9.95 4.67 -2.10
CA LEU A 84 -10.46 6.02 -1.93
C LEU A 84 -9.66 6.98 -2.84
N SER A 85 -10.35 7.86 -3.56
CA SER A 85 -9.66 8.90 -4.34
C SER A 85 -9.07 9.97 -3.41
N ILE A 86 -8.05 10.71 -3.87
CA ILE A 86 -7.49 11.82 -3.08
C ILE A 86 -8.59 12.84 -2.77
N ASP A 87 -9.40 13.22 -3.77
CA ASP A 87 -10.51 14.16 -3.56
C ASP A 87 -11.58 13.59 -2.61
N GLY A 88 -11.81 12.27 -2.68
CA GLY A 88 -12.70 11.57 -1.74
C GLY A 88 -12.16 11.58 -0.31
N LEU A 89 -10.84 11.41 -0.12
CA LEU A 89 -10.17 11.52 1.17
C LEU A 89 -10.31 12.94 1.75
N ILE A 90 -9.98 13.97 0.95
CA ILE A 90 -10.11 15.37 1.38
C ILE A 90 -11.56 15.69 1.76
N LYS A 91 -12.52 15.24 0.95
CA LYS A 91 -13.95 15.40 1.25
C LYS A 91 -14.34 14.71 2.56
N ALA A 92 -13.80 13.53 2.84
CA ALA A 92 -14.11 12.76 4.04
C ALA A 92 -13.53 13.39 5.32
N VAL A 93 -12.33 13.96 5.25
CA VAL A 93 -11.70 14.67 6.38
C VAL A 93 -12.36 16.03 6.62
N ALA A 94 -13.03 16.59 5.61
CA ALA A 94 -13.81 17.83 5.69
C ALA A 94 -13.00 19.06 6.14
N LEU A 95 -11.74 19.13 5.69
CA LEU A 95 -10.83 20.25 5.91
C LEU A 95 -10.18 20.69 4.59
N PRO A 96 -9.65 21.92 4.49
CA PRO A 96 -9.01 22.42 3.27
C PRO A 96 -7.87 21.52 2.78
N LYS A 97 -7.75 21.33 1.46
CA LYS A 97 -6.76 20.40 0.88
C LYS A 97 -5.31 20.81 1.14
N ASP A 98 -5.07 22.11 1.13
CA ASP A 98 -3.76 22.76 1.20
C ASP A 98 -3.06 22.65 2.56
N ILE A 99 -3.78 22.23 3.61
CA ILE A 99 -3.17 21.99 4.93
C ILE A 99 -2.64 20.56 5.08
N PHE A 100 -2.91 19.67 4.11
CA PHE A 100 -2.50 18.27 4.17
C PHE A 100 -1.25 18.00 3.35
N CYS A 101 -0.31 17.26 3.95
CA CYS A 101 0.73 16.59 3.18
C CYS A 101 0.13 15.36 2.47
N LEU A 102 0.15 15.36 1.14
CA LEU A 102 -0.35 14.26 0.29
C LEU A 102 0.79 13.49 -0.40
N ALA A 103 2.03 13.74 -0.01
CA ALA A 103 3.22 13.27 -0.71
C ALA A 103 3.30 11.74 -0.82
N CYS A 104 2.80 11.00 0.18
CA CYS A 104 2.75 9.53 0.14
C CYS A 104 1.92 9.00 -1.06
N PHE A 105 0.99 9.80 -1.58
CA PHE A 105 0.14 9.47 -2.72
C PHE A 105 0.62 10.14 -4.02
N THR A 106 1.07 11.40 -3.94
CA THR A 106 1.40 12.25 -5.10
C THR A 106 2.88 12.30 -5.45
N GLY A 107 3.77 12.11 -4.47
CA GLY A 107 5.21 12.34 -4.59
C GLY A 107 5.61 13.81 -4.49
N ASP A 108 4.65 14.71 -4.28
CA ASP A 108 4.87 16.15 -4.13
C ASP A 108 5.06 16.49 -2.65
N TYR A 109 6.32 16.67 -2.24
CA TYR A 109 6.68 16.94 -0.85
C TYR A 109 6.71 18.46 -0.61
N PRO A 110 6.08 18.96 0.47
CA PRO A 110 6.05 20.39 0.79
C PRO A 110 7.42 20.99 1.14
N ILE A 111 8.41 20.14 1.42
CA ILE A 111 9.80 20.52 1.72
C ILE A 111 10.70 19.62 0.88
N PRO A 112 11.81 20.13 0.33
CA PRO A 112 12.79 19.32 -0.39
C PRO A 112 13.24 18.12 0.44
N VAL A 113 13.09 16.93 -0.14
CA VAL A 113 13.59 15.67 0.44
C VAL A 113 14.75 15.17 -0.40
N GLN A 114 15.80 14.68 0.26
CA GLN A 114 16.93 14.06 -0.42
C GLN A 114 16.50 12.67 -0.89
N LEU A 115 15.96 12.58 -2.11
CA LEU A 115 15.46 11.32 -2.70
C LEU A 115 16.53 10.23 -2.86
N GLU A 116 17.81 10.61 -2.75
CA GLU A 116 18.97 9.72 -2.78
C GLU A 116 19.23 9.03 -1.43
N MET A 117 18.66 9.55 -0.33
CA MET A 117 18.71 8.87 0.96
C MET A 117 17.61 7.83 1.03
N ASP A 118 18.00 6.57 1.15
CA ASP A 118 17.05 5.50 1.43
C ASP A 118 16.57 5.57 2.89
N LYS A 119 15.54 4.78 3.20
CA LYS A 119 14.99 4.67 4.57
C LYS A 119 16.07 4.36 5.61
N LEU A 120 17.12 3.64 5.22
CA LEU A 120 18.14 3.11 6.09
C LEU A 120 19.34 4.06 6.24
N ALA A 121 19.26 5.28 5.70
CA ALA A 121 20.37 6.23 5.70
C ALA A 121 20.86 6.63 7.11
N LEU A 122 20.04 6.44 8.15
CA LEU A 122 20.38 6.68 9.55
C LEU A 122 20.44 5.39 10.39
N GLU A 123 20.19 4.23 9.78
CA GLU A 123 20.22 2.93 10.45
C GLU A 123 21.65 2.38 10.43
N THR A 124 22.09 1.80 11.54
CA THR A 124 23.38 1.11 11.61
C THR A 124 23.28 -0.21 10.85
N MET A 125 23.87 -0.30 9.67
CA MET A 125 23.81 -1.52 8.86
C MET A 125 24.60 -2.68 9.51
N PRO A 126 24.05 -3.91 9.59
CA PRO A 126 24.84 -5.10 9.86
C PRO A 126 25.91 -5.27 8.78
N SER A 127 27.13 -5.61 9.19
CA SER A 127 28.36 -5.49 8.40
C SER A 127 28.50 -6.39 7.16
N GLU A 128 27.44 -7.06 6.67
CA GLU A 128 27.59 -8.14 5.68
C GLU A 128 26.72 -8.08 4.42
N GLU A 129 25.84 -7.09 4.21
CA GLU A 129 25.04 -7.06 2.98
C GLU A 129 24.93 -5.67 2.35
N TYR A 130 25.89 -5.27 1.51
CA TYR A 130 25.55 -4.48 0.32
C TYR A 130 26.62 -4.47 -0.80
N SER A 131 26.15 -4.66 -2.04
CA SER A 131 26.78 -4.18 -3.27
C SER A 131 26.05 -2.90 -3.69
N PRO A 132 26.75 -1.80 -4.05
CA PRO A 132 26.20 -0.45 -4.22
C PRO A 132 25.12 -0.27 -5.32
N PHE A 133 24.70 -1.36 -5.97
CA PHE A 133 23.65 -1.38 -6.99
C PHE A 133 22.43 -2.25 -6.63
N GLY A 134 22.31 -2.72 -5.39
CA GLY A 134 21.10 -3.44 -4.92
C GLY A 134 20.86 -4.80 -5.58
N ILE A 135 21.87 -5.40 -6.21
CA ILE A 135 21.80 -6.77 -6.72
C ILE A 135 22.29 -7.71 -5.62
N LYS A 136 21.41 -8.56 -5.08
CA LYS A 136 21.83 -9.73 -4.30
C LYS A 136 22.70 -10.61 -5.19
N GLN A 137 23.99 -10.73 -4.89
CA GLN A 137 24.76 -11.86 -5.40
C GLN A 137 24.24 -13.13 -4.73
N ARG A 138 24.10 -14.19 -5.54
CA ARG A 138 23.57 -15.49 -5.14
C ARG A 138 24.41 -16.15 -4.06
#